data_AF-A0A958S1V9-F1
#
_entry.id   AF-A0A958S1V9-F1
#
_cell.length_a   1.000
_cell.length_b   1.000
_cell.length_c   1.000
_cell.angle_alpha   90.00
_cell.angle_beta   90.00
_cell.angle_gamma   90.00
#
_symmetry.space_group_name_H-M   'P 1'
#
loop_
_entity.id
_entity.type
_entity.pdbx_description
1 polymer ?
#
loop_
_entity_poly.entity_id
_entity_poly.type
_entity_poly.pdbx_seq_one_letter_code
_entity_poly.pdbx_strand_id
1 'polypeptide(L)'
;MMKPLFYLLITLFLYACQSHSGETENVNQPTDDLPTEETLPEMSGGKEGIPCNTDVMVKNSDPFTCLNYDDSLLFYYDAYTVSCINHAEMNGYVITITDLDGNVLTTTGEADGSSFFVGIYEHYAIIDQGTGQIRGLAVIDLDQNLTVLQESYIDNLTIRDGILEFEKQVELSDPELIPECPKELQGMEYGIGYVELFRFNFVEKSITGSGNYRCQYFE
;
A
#
# COMPACT_ATOMS: atom_id res chain seq x y z
N MET A 1 -38.94 24.47 -35.59
CA MET A 1 -39.29 24.21 -34.17
C MET A 1 -37.98 24.15 -33.40
N MET A 2 -37.36 25.23 -32.92
CA MET A 2 -37.72 26.22 -31.89
C MET A 2 -37.88 25.68 -30.44
N LYS A 3 -36.73 25.66 -29.72
CA LYS A 3 -36.45 25.94 -28.28
C LYS A 3 -37.12 25.08 -27.18
N PRO A 4 -36.66 25.10 -25.89
CA PRO A 4 -35.54 25.82 -25.25
C PRO A 4 -34.57 24.89 -24.44
N LEU A 5 -33.28 25.21 -24.25
CA LEU A 5 -32.66 26.04 -23.18
C LEU A 5 -33.28 25.91 -21.77
N PHE A 6 -32.60 25.18 -20.88
CA PHE A 6 -32.72 25.36 -19.43
C PHE A 6 -31.33 25.57 -18.83
N TYR A 7 -31.08 26.81 -18.44
CA TYR A 7 -30.03 27.23 -17.52
C TYR A 7 -30.48 26.85 -16.11
N LEU A 8 -29.63 26.21 -15.31
CA LEU A 8 -29.78 26.15 -13.86
C LEU A 8 -28.57 26.84 -13.22
N LEU A 9 -28.84 27.98 -12.61
CA LEU A 9 -27.95 28.72 -11.71
C LEU A 9 -27.58 27.83 -10.51
N ILE A 10 -26.29 27.76 -10.18
CA ILE A 10 -25.87 27.41 -8.82
C ILE A 10 -25.20 28.65 -8.22
N THR A 11 -25.83 29.14 -7.17
CA THR A 11 -25.50 30.31 -6.37
C THR A 11 -24.25 30.11 -5.52
N LEU A 12 -23.32 31.08 -5.60
CA LEU A 12 -22.26 31.33 -4.63
C LEU A 12 -22.84 31.57 -3.23
N PHE A 13 -22.32 30.90 -2.21
CA PHE A 13 -22.39 31.34 -0.82
C PHE A 13 -21.06 31.97 -0.43
N LEU A 14 -21.04 33.30 -0.34
CA LEU A 14 -20.04 34.09 0.37
C LEU A 14 -20.46 34.16 1.84
N TYR A 15 -19.70 33.57 2.74
CA TYR A 15 -19.79 33.92 4.17
C TYR A 15 -18.70 34.94 4.49
N ALA A 16 -19.13 36.18 4.65
CA ALA A 16 -18.37 37.25 5.27
C ALA A 16 -18.39 37.06 6.79
N CYS A 17 -17.22 36.94 7.41
CA CYS A 17 -17.10 37.10 8.86
C CYS A 17 -16.74 38.57 9.13
N GLN A 18 -17.65 39.28 9.80
CA GLN A 18 -17.48 40.66 10.20
C GLN A 18 -16.53 40.77 11.39
N SER A 19 -15.57 41.67 11.24
CA SER A 19 -14.75 42.26 12.27
C SER A 19 -15.59 42.98 13.35
N HIS A 20 -15.26 42.76 14.62
CA HIS A 20 -15.58 43.71 15.69
C HIS A 20 -14.30 44.15 16.39
N SER A 21 -14.11 45.46 16.36
CA SER A 21 -13.04 46.26 16.93
C SER A 21 -13.22 46.46 18.44
N GLY A 22 -12.10 46.48 19.17
CA GLY A 22 -12.01 47.02 20.53
C GLY A 22 -10.54 47.20 20.93
N GLU A 23 -10.07 48.46 20.86
CA GLU A 23 -8.82 48.98 21.44
C GLU A 23 -8.82 48.75 22.98
N THR A 24 -7.70 48.62 23.71
CA THR A 24 -6.65 49.63 23.90
C THR A 24 -5.35 49.09 24.54
N GLU A 25 -4.24 49.73 24.15
CA GLU A 25 -3.02 50.10 24.91
C GLU A 25 -1.90 49.08 25.27
N ASN A 26 -0.91 49.01 24.35
CA ASN A 26 0.47 49.54 24.47
C ASN A 26 1.39 49.11 25.63
N VAL A 27 2.35 48.21 25.37
CA VAL A 27 3.73 48.23 25.95
C VAL A 27 4.75 47.53 25.01
N ASN A 28 5.73 48.32 24.51
CA ASN A 28 7.12 48.01 24.10
C ASN A 28 7.51 46.79 23.23
N GLN A 29 8.14 47.10 22.08
CA GLN A 29 9.11 46.37 21.23
C GLN A 29 10.29 45.71 22.00
N PRO A 30 11.22 44.94 21.36
CA PRO A 30 11.28 44.38 19.98
C PRO A 30 11.71 42.89 19.93
N THR A 31 11.59 42.24 18.77
CA THR A 31 12.64 41.56 17.96
C THR A 31 12.06 40.40 17.17
N ASP A 32 12.52 40.32 15.92
CA ASP A 32 12.34 39.21 14.99
C ASP A 32 12.54 37.86 15.67
N ASP A 33 11.64 36.93 15.40
CA ASP A 33 11.99 35.53 15.15
C ASP A 33 10.94 34.96 14.20
N LEU A 34 11.38 34.68 12.98
CA LEU A 34 10.66 33.75 12.10
C LEU A 34 10.54 32.40 12.82
N PRO A 35 9.45 31.65 12.66
CA PRO A 35 9.47 30.24 12.99
C PRO A 35 10.41 29.55 11.99
N THR A 36 11.65 29.36 12.45
CA THR A 36 12.66 28.52 11.81
C THR A 36 12.25 27.05 12.02
N GLU A 37 12.37 26.26 10.95
CA GLU A 37 12.37 24.80 10.90
C GLU A 37 11.31 24.06 11.73
N GLU A 38 10.35 23.45 11.04
CA GLU A 38 9.77 22.19 11.51
C GLU A 38 10.90 21.17 11.65
N THR A 39 11.48 21.11 12.83
CA THR A 39 12.27 19.97 13.30
C THR A 39 11.40 18.72 13.15
N LEU A 40 11.81 17.83 12.24
CA LEU A 40 11.47 16.41 12.31
C LEU A 40 11.62 15.96 13.77
N PRO A 41 10.71 15.13 14.29
CA PRO A 41 10.79 14.70 15.68
C PRO A 41 12.14 14.03 15.91
N GLU A 42 12.97 14.64 16.76
CA GLU A 42 14.12 13.98 17.33
C GLU A 42 13.59 12.73 18.04
N MET A 43 13.92 11.55 17.50
CA MET A 43 13.76 10.26 18.19
C MET A 43 14.76 10.23 19.37
N SER A 44 14.47 11.04 20.38
CA SER A 44 15.20 11.13 21.65
C SER A 44 14.85 9.89 22.48
N GLY A 45 15.74 8.90 22.46
CA GLY A 45 15.69 7.73 23.33
C GLY A 45 15.94 6.43 22.58
N GLY A 46 17.08 6.31 21.90
CA GLY A 46 17.43 5.14 21.09
C GLY A 46 17.54 3.87 21.93
N LYS A 47 16.43 3.13 22.06
CA LYS A 47 16.52 1.68 22.25
C LYS A 47 17.24 1.14 21.02
N GLU A 48 18.30 0.35 21.20
CA GLU A 48 18.90 -0.38 20.09
C GLU A 48 17.82 -1.32 19.50
N GLY A 49 17.52 -1.17 18.20
CA GLY A 49 16.52 -2.00 17.52
C GLY A 49 17.00 -3.45 17.41
N ILE A 50 16.07 -4.40 17.49
CA ILE A 50 16.37 -5.84 17.33
C ILE A 50 16.23 -6.21 15.85
N PRO A 51 17.11 -7.02 15.26
CA PRO A 51 16.90 -7.51 13.89
C PRO A 51 15.53 -8.17 13.72
N CYS A 52 14.83 -7.82 12.64
CA CYS A 52 13.50 -8.35 12.35
C CYS A 52 13.53 -9.85 11.99
N ASN A 53 12.46 -10.58 12.31
CA ASN A 53 12.14 -11.84 11.64
C ASN A 53 11.19 -11.52 10.48
N THR A 54 11.56 -11.89 9.25
CA THR A 54 10.95 -11.38 8.02
C THR A 54 10.31 -12.49 7.17
N ASP A 55 9.57 -13.39 7.81
CA ASP A 55 8.91 -14.53 7.14
C ASP A 55 7.89 -14.11 6.05
N VAL A 56 7.45 -12.84 6.05
CA VAL A 56 6.42 -12.28 5.16
C VAL A 56 7.01 -11.53 3.95
N MET A 57 8.33 -11.40 3.86
CA MET A 57 8.95 -10.63 2.77
C MET A 57 8.90 -11.39 1.44
N VAL A 58 8.72 -10.63 0.35
CA VAL A 58 8.77 -11.19 -1.00
C VAL A 58 10.14 -11.80 -1.26
N LYS A 59 10.16 -13.01 -1.80
CA LYS A 59 11.41 -13.67 -2.19
C LYS A 59 12.07 -12.91 -3.33
N ASN A 60 13.37 -12.66 -3.18
CA ASN A 60 14.21 -11.94 -4.14
C ASN A 60 13.83 -10.45 -4.32
N SER A 61 13.30 -9.81 -3.28
CA SER A 61 13.30 -8.34 -3.21
C SER A 61 14.72 -7.79 -3.06
N ASP A 62 14.86 -6.48 -3.17
CA ASP A 62 16.13 -5.79 -2.97
C ASP A 62 16.69 -6.05 -1.56
N PRO A 63 18.02 -6.03 -1.39
CA PRO A 63 18.64 -6.23 -0.09
C PRO A 63 18.27 -5.08 0.86
N PHE A 64 18.00 -5.43 2.11
CA PHE A 64 17.67 -4.46 3.15
C PHE A 64 18.27 -4.86 4.50
N THR A 65 18.39 -3.88 5.39
CA THR A 65 18.54 -4.12 6.84
C THR A 65 17.22 -3.77 7.52
N CYS A 66 16.81 -4.56 8.53
CA CYS A 66 15.57 -4.31 9.25
C CYS A 66 15.81 -4.23 10.76
N LEU A 67 15.16 -3.27 11.40
CA LEU A 67 15.10 -3.08 12.85
C LEU A 67 13.65 -3.12 13.33
N ASN A 68 13.44 -3.84 14.43
CA ASN A 68 12.15 -4.00 15.09
C ASN A 68 12.15 -3.26 16.44
N TYR A 69 11.08 -2.53 16.69
CA TYR A 69 10.77 -1.79 17.91
C TYR A 69 9.39 -2.22 18.43
N ASP A 70 9.03 -1.81 19.65
CA ASP A 70 7.82 -2.28 20.32
C ASP A 70 6.52 -2.06 19.49
N ASP A 71 6.47 -1.00 18.69
CA ASP A 71 5.30 -0.55 17.92
C ASP A 71 5.59 -0.29 16.43
N SER A 72 6.81 -0.55 15.98
CA SER A 72 7.24 -0.19 14.64
C SER A 72 8.33 -1.09 14.06
N LEU A 73 8.33 -1.20 12.73
CA LEU A 73 9.39 -1.84 11.94
C LEU A 73 10.02 -0.80 11.04
N LEU A 74 11.35 -0.76 11.01
CA LEU A 74 12.12 0.08 10.10
C LEU A 74 12.93 -0.78 9.14
N PHE A 75 12.77 -0.54 7.84
CA PHE A 75 13.55 -1.17 6.79
C PHE A 75 14.42 -0.12 6.09
N TYR A 76 15.70 -0.44 5.93
CA TYR A 76 16.68 0.39 5.27
C TYR A 76 17.12 -0.30 3.98
N TYR A 77 16.78 0.31 2.87
CA TYR A 77 17.24 -0.02 1.52
C TYR A 77 18.30 0.99 1.10
N ASP A 78 19.03 0.69 0.02
CA ASP A 78 20.08 1.58 -0.48
C ASP A 78 19.56 2.98 -0.86
N ALA A 79 18.30 3.09 -1.31
CA ALA A 79 17.69 4.34 -1.77
C ALA A 79 16.48 4.81 -0.92
N TYR A 80 16.00 3.97 0.00
CA TYR A 80 14.73 4.22 0.69
C TYR A 80 14.79 3.82 2.16
N THR A 81 14.04 4.53 2.98
CA THR A 81 13.67 4.09 4.33
C THR A 81 12.17 3.79 4.34
N VAL A 82 11.80 2.65 4.92
CA VAL A 82 10.40 2.27 5.10
C VAL A 82 10.11 2.16 6.58
N SER A 83 9.13 2.93 7.05
CA SER A 83 8.59 2.86 8.40
C SER A 83 7.23 2.21 8.38
N CYS A 84 7.05 1.15 9.16
CA CYS A 84 5.76 0.50 9.38
C CYS A 84 5.37 0.69 10.84
N ILE A 85 4.38 1.55 11.10
CA ILE A 85 3.88 1.84 12.46
C ILE A 85 2.58 1.07 12.66
N ASN A 86 2.44 0.38 13.79
CA ASN A 86 1.26 -0.42 14.07
C ASN A 86 -0.01 0.46 14.03
N HIS A 87 -1.01 0.02 13.27
CA HIS A 87 -2.26 0.74 13.15
C HIS A 87 -3.19 0.39 14.33
N ALA A 88 -3.38 1.31 15.29
CA ALA A 88 -4.06 1.01 16.55
C ALA A 88 -5.47 0.36 16.41
N GLU A 89 -6.20 0.68 15.35
CA GLU A 89 -7.57 0.19 15.10
C GLU A 89 -7.65 -1.00 14.13
N MET A 90 -6.54 -1.38 13.49
CA MET A 90 -6.53 -2.40 12.43
C MET A 90 -5.38 -3.39 12.64
N ASN A 91 -5.58 -4.64 12.24
CA ASN A 91 -4.49 -5.62 12.32
C ASN A 91 -3.52 -5.41 11.15
N GLY A 92 -2.68 -4.37 11.20
CA GLY A 92 -1.75 -3.99 10.12
C GLY A 92 -0.90 -2.78 10.48
N TYR A 93 -0.31 -2.15 9.47
CA TYR A 93 0.59 -1.01 9.63
C TYR A 93 0.16 0.19 8.77
N VAL A 94 0.39 1.38 9.30
CA VAL A 94 0.62 2.58 8.48
C VAL A 94 2.05 2.49 7.95
N ILE A 95 2.20 2.49 6.64
CA ILE A 95 3.47 2.30 5.95
C ILE A 95 3.86 3.61 5.30
N THR A 96 5.01 4.17 5.66
CA THR A 96 5.56 5.39 5.08
C THR A 96 6.90 5.07 4.44
N ILE A 97 7.08 5.49 3.18
CA ILE A 97 8.30 5.30 2.41
C ILE A 97 8.89 6.67 2.10
N THR A 98 10.16 6.82 2.44
CA THR A 98 10.91 8.07 2.34
C THR A 98 12.18 7.85 1.54
N ASP A 99 12.58 8.82 0.73
CA ASP A 99 13.90 8.83 0.10
C ASP A 99 15.02 9.13 1.12
N LEU A 100 16.27 9.09 0.68
CA LEU A 100 17.43 9.40 1.53
C LEU A 100 17.54 10.87 1.94
N ASP A 101 16.87 11.77 1.21
CA ASP A 101 16.84 13.20 1.51
C ASP A 101 15.76 13.54 2.56
N GLY A 102 14.94 12.56 2.96
CA GLY A 102 13.89 12.72 3.95
C GLY A 102 12.52 13.10 3.35
N ASN A 103 12.38 13.11 2.02
CA ASN A 103 11.09 13.39 1.38
C ASN A 103 10.19 12.15 1.44
N VAL A 104 8.97 12.33 1.94
CA VAL A 104 7.95 11.28 1.92
C VAL A 104 7.50 11.05 0.48
N LEU A 105 7.77 9.87 -0.04
CA LEU A 105 7.36 9.45 -1.38
C LEU A 105 5.91 8.95 -1.37
N THR A 106 5.56 8.14 -0.37
CA THR A 106 4.20 7.63 -0.20
C THR A 106 3.91 7.21 1.24
N THR A 107 2.63 7.28 1.61
CA THR A 107 2.08 6.72 2.85
C THR A 107 0.82 5.94 2.51
N THR A 108 0.70 4.71 3.02
CA THR A 108 -0.46 3.82 2.81
C THR A 108 -0.88 3.14 4.12
N GLY A 109 -2.10 2.59 4.15
CA GLY A 109 -2.63 1.86 5.30
C GLY A 109 -3.31 2.74 6.37
N GLU A 110 -3.44 4.05 6.17
CA GLU A 110 -4.17 4.94 7.10
C GLU A 110 -5.69 4.74 7.06
N ALA A 111 -6.24 4.55 5.85
CA ALA A 111 -7.67 4.30 5.64
C ALA A 111 -7.95 2.87 5.14
N ASP A 112 -6.90 2.20 4.64
CA ASP A 112 -7.00 1.01 3.81
C ASP A 112 -6.67 -0.26 4.60
N GLY A 113 -7.64 -0.70 5.41
CA GLY A 113 -7.62 -2.03 6.04
C GLY A 113 -6.30 -2.45 6.70
N SER A 114 -6.11 -3.75 6.83
CA SER A 114 -4.83 -4.31 7.26
C SER A 114 -3.80 -4.21 6.14
N SER A 115 -2.80 -3.33 6.24
CA SER A 115 -1.70 -3.24 5.27
C SER A 115 -0.38 -3.77 5.84
N PHE A 116 0.40 -4.48 5.01
CA PHE A 116 1.70 -5.04 5.36
C PHE A 116 2.71 -4.76 4.26
N PHE A 117 3.87 -4.24 4.66
CA PHE A 117 4.98 -4.05 3.73
C PHE A 117 5.64 -5.41 3.44
N VAL A 118 5.79 -5.75 2.16
CA VAL A 118 6.38 -7.04 1.77
C VAL A 118 7.73 -6.89 1.05
N GLY A 119 8.05 -5.71 0.53
CA GLY A 119 9.38 -5.43 -0.01
C GLY A 119 9.42 -4.29 -1.03
N ILE A 120 10.65 -3.95 -1.43
CA ILE A 120 10.94 -3.09 -2.59
C ILE A 120 11.67 -3.90 -3.65
N TYR A 121 11.35 -3.65 -4.91
CA TYR A 121 12.11 -4.10 -6.08
C TYR A 121 12.36 -2.92 -7.00
N GLU A 122 13.62 -2.53 -7.14
CA GLU A 122 14.04 -1.27 -7.75
C GLU A 122 13.30 -0.08 -7.10
N HIS A 123 12.47 0.64 -7.84
CA HIS A 123 11.67 1.77 -7.35
C HIS A 123 10.19 1.39 -7.11
N TYR A 124 9.87 0.09 -7.01
CA TYR A 124 8.52 -0.39 -6.78
C TYR A 124 8.34 -0.91 -5.36
N ALA A 125 7.44 -0.30 -4.60
CA ALA A 125 6.99 -0.82 -3.32
C ALA A 125 5.86 -1.82 -3.52
N ILE A 126 5.93 -2.93 -2.81
CA ILE A 126 4.95 -4.00 -2.87
C ILE A 126 4.26 -4.08 -1.50
N ILE A 127 2.94 -4.03 -1.52
CA ILE A 127 2.09 -3.95 -0.32
C ILE A 127 1.07 -5.08 -0.36
N ASP A 128 0.99 -5.83 0.74
CA ASP A 128 -0.02 -6.84 1.00
C ASP A 128 -1.17 -6.21 1.81
N GLN A 129 -2.40 -6.45 1.39
CA GLN A 129 -3.59 -5.81 1.94
C GLN A 129 -4.61 -6.88 2.39
N GLY A 130 -4.74 -7.06 3.69
CA GLY A 130 -5.70 -7.97 4.32
C GLY A 130 -5.01 -9.10 5.09
N THR A 131 -5.80 -9.81 5.88
CA THR A 131 -5.34 -10.96 6.70
C THR A 131 -6.01 -12.27 6.31
N GLY A 132 -6.83 -12.25 5.26
CA GLY A 132 -7.53 -13.43 4.76
C GLY A 132 -6.63 -14.34 3.92
N GLN A 133 -7.21 -15.43 3.42
CA GLN A 133 -6.53 -16.30 2.45
C GLN A 133 -6.44 -15.64 1.07
N ILE A 134 -7.47 -14.87 0.69
CA ILE A 134 -7.45 -13.98 -0.45
C ILE A 134 -7.13 -12.59 0.08
N ARG A 135 -6.02 -12.03 -0.37
CA ARG A 135 -5.52 -10.71 0.04
C ARG A 135 -5.44 -9.79 -1.17
N GLY A 136 -5.47 -8.49 -0.93
CA GLY A 136 -5.15 -7.48 -1.92
C GLY A 136 -3.64 -7.34 -2.09
N LEU A 137 -3.23 -7.03 -3.30
CA LEU A 137 -1.86 -6.74 -3.69
C LEU A 137 -1.84 -5.37 -4.36
N ALA A 138 -1.04 -4.46 -3.83
CA ALA A 138 -0.73 -3.19 -4.47
C ALA A 138 0.76 -3.11 -4.81
N VAL A 139 1.08 -2.64 -6.02
CA VAL A 139 2.44 -2.26 -6.41
C VAL A 139 2.44 -0.78 -6.73
N ILE A 140 3.29 -0.03 -6.03
CA ILE A 140 3.39 1.43 -6.12
C ILE A 140 4.74 1.76 -6.74
N ASP A 141 4.72 2.47 -7.86
CA ASP A 141 5.88 3.13 -8.46
C ASP A 141 6.24 4.36 -7.61
N LEU A 142 7.37 4.30 -6.90
CA LEU A 142 7.82 5.33 -5.97
C LEU A 142 8.33 6.59 -6.67
N ASP A 143 8.86 6.47 -7.89
CA ASP A 143 9.34 7.61 -8.68
C ASP A 143 8.16 8.46 -9.18
N GLN A 144 7.02 7.81 -9.46
CA GLN A 144 5.81 8.44 -9.96
C GLN A 144 4.73 8.65 -8.89
N ASN A 145 4.92 8.07 -7.71
CA ASN A 145 3.90 7.93 -6.66
C ASN A 145 2.55 7.45 -7.23
N LEU A 146 2.59 6.35 -7.99
CA LEU A 146 1.44 5.81 -8.71
C LEU A 146 1.30 4.31 -8.46
N THR A 147 0.09 3.88 -8.08
CA THR A 147 -0.25 2.44 -8.07
C THR A 147 -0.29 1.91 -9.51
N VAL A 148 0.65 1.01 -9.83
CA VAL A 148 0.78 0.38 -11.15
C VAL A 148 0.17 -1.01 -11.23
N LEU A 149 -0.12 -1.62 -10.07
CA LEU A 149 -0.87 -2.87 -9.95
C LEU A 149 -1.79 -2.80 -8.74
N GLN A 150 -3.04 -3.20 -8.91
CA GLN A 150 -4.00 -3.42 -7.82
C GLN A 150 -4.80 -4.69 -8.17
N GLU A 151 -4.50 -5.79 -7.49
CA GLU A 151 -5.12 -7.10 -7.75
C GLU A 151 -5.43 -7.81 -6.43
N SER A 152 -6.15 -8.92 -6.50
CA SER A 152 -6.17 -9.90 -5.42
C SER A 152 -5.18 -11.03 -5.69
N TYR A 153 -4.70 -11.66 -4.63
CA TYR A 153 -3.83 -12.82 -4.72
C TYR A 153 -4.04 -13.78 -3.55
N ILE A 154 -3.51 -14.99 -3.73
CA ILE A 154 -3.50 -16.09 -2.76
C ILE A 154 -2.07 -16.58 -2.60
N ASP A 155 -1.80 -17.19 -1.45
CA ASP A 155 -0.53 -17.81 -1.09
C ASP A 155 0.63 -16.80 -1.02
N ASN A 156 1.68 -17.00 -1.82
CA ASN A 156 2.95 -16.31 -1.71
C ASN A 156 3.26 -15.48 -2.95
N LEU A 157 3.94 -14.35 -2.74
CA LEU A 157 4.51 -13.51 -3.79
C LEU A 157 5.95 -13.91 -4.07
N THR A 158 6.37 -13.94 -5.34
CA THR A 158 7.76 -14.22 -5.71
C THR A 158 8.21 -13.31 -6.83
N ILE A 159 9.43 -12.77 -6.74
CA ILE A 159 10.05 -12.04 -7.85
C ILE A 159 11.10 -12.90 -8.53
N ARG A 160 11.05 -12.97 -9.87
CA ARG A 160 12.06 -13.62 -10.72
C ARG A 160 12.25 -12.79 -11.98
N ASP A 161 13.50 -12.44 -12.28
CA ASP A 161 13.88 -11.79 -13.54
C ASP A 161 13.01 -10.56 -13.90
N GLY A 162 12.72 -9.69 -12.92
CA GLY A 162 11.89 -8.50 -13.12
C GLY A 162 10.39 -8.78 -13.29
N ILE A 163 9.94 -9.95 -12.85
CA ILE A 163 8.54 -10.36 -12.89
C ILE A 163 8.07 -10.72 -11.49
N LEU A 164 6.98 -10.10 -11.05
CA LEU A 164 6.24 -10.49 -9.86
C LEU A 164 5.23 -11.59 -10.23
N GLU A 165 5.42 -12.78 -9.66
CA GLU A 165 4.54 -13.93 -9.80
C GLU A 165 3.62 -14.06 -8.59
N PHE A 166 2.32 -14.21 -8.84
CA PHE A 166 1.29 -14.40 -7.83
C PHE A 166 0.11 -15.19 -8.40
N GLU A 167 -0.59 -15.95 -7.56
CA GLU A 167 -1.80 -16.66 -7.98
C GLU A 167 -3.03 -15.90 -7.53
N LYS A 168 -4.08 -15.90 -8.36
CA LYS A 168 -5.38 -15.32 -7.98
C LYS A 168 -6.52 -16.27 -8.28
N GLN A 169 -7.61 -16.16 -7.52
CA GLN A 169 -8.82 -16.90 -7.80
C GLN A 169 -9.46 -16.40 -9.09
N VAL A 170 -9.91 -17.34 -9.92
CA VAL A 170 -10.57 -17.06 -11.20
C VAL A 170 -11.88 -17.83 -11.29
N GLU A 171 -12.84 -17.24 -12.00
CA GLU A 171 -14.09 -17.88 -12.35
C GLU A 171 -14.00 -18.48 -13.75
N LEU A 172 -14.17 -19.79 -13.87
CA LEU A 172 -14.16 -20.50 -15.14
C LEU A 172 -15.59 -20.76 -15.59
N SER A 173 -15.99 -20.14 -16.69
CA SER A 173 -17.30 -20.33 -17.32
C SER A 173 -17.29 -21.33 -18.47
N ASP A 174 -16.12 -21.58 -19.07
CA ASP A 174 -15.94 -22.55 -20.14
C ASP A 174 -15.64 -23.94 -19.56
N PRO A 175 -16.53 -24.94 -19.76
CA PRO A 175 -16.31 -26.30 -19.27
C PRO A 175 -15.05 -26.96 -19.82
N GLU A 176 -14.55 -26.54 -20.98
CA GLU A 176 -13.32 -27.09 -21.57
C GLU A 176 -12.06 -26.62 -20.84
N LEU A 177 -12.14 -25.51 -20.10
CA LEU A 177 -11.03 -24.96 -19.33
C LEU A 177 -11.00 -25.45 -17.88
N ILE A 178 -12.06 -26.13 -17.41
CA ILE A 178 -12.17 -26.57 -16.02
C ILE A 178 -11.26 -27.78 -15.79
N PRO A 179 -10.20 -27.68 -14.95
CA PRO A 179 -9.34 -28.81 -14.62
C PRO A 179 -10.06 -29.76 -13.64
N GLU A 180 -9.70 -31.05 -13.69
CA GLU A 180 -10.13 -31.99 -12.66
C GLU A 180 -9.49 -31.66 -11.31
N CYS A 181 -10.30 -31.59 -10.26
CA CYS A 181 -9.79 -31.39 -8.89
C CYS A 181 -9.10 -32.66 -8.36
N PRO A 182 -8.03 -32.50 -7.56
CA PRO A 182 -7.40 -33.60 -6.82
C PRO A 182 -8.40 -34.41 -6.00
N LYS A 183 -8.18 -35.72 -5.87
CA LYS A 183 -9.10 -36.64 -5.18
C LYS A 183 -9.35 -36.26 -3.72
N GLU A 184 -8.39 -35.61 -3.09
CA GLU A 184 -8.45 -35.13 -1.72
C GLU A 184 -9.47 -34.01 -1.55
N LEU A 185 -9.72 -33.24 -2.62
CA LEU A 185 -10.74 -32.19 -2.64
C LEU A 185 -12.09 -32.72 -3.15
N GLN A 186 -12.11 -33.89 -3.80
CA GLN A 186 -13.34 -34.52 -4.28
C GLN A 186 -14.21 -34.93 -3.08
N GLY A 187 -15.35 -34.25 -2.91
CA GLY A 187 -16.27 -34.48 -1.78
C GLY A 187 -16.34 -33.31 -0.79
N MET A 188 -15.52 -32.27 -0.97
CA MET A 188 -15.79 -30.98 -0.33
C MET A 188 -16.87 -30.27 -1.16
N GLU A 189 -18.06 -30.06 -0.57
CA GLU A 189 -19.20 -29.45 -1.28
C GLU A 189 -19.07 -27.92 -1.43
N TYR A 190 -18.26 -27.28 -0.59
CA TYR A 190 -18.08 -25.83 -0.52
C TYR A 190 -16.59 -25.49 -0.40
N GLY A 191 -16.23 -24.23 -0.68
CA GLY A 191 -14.86 -23.73 -0.57
C GLY A 191 -13.91 -24.13 -1.70
N ILE A 192 -14.36 -24.88 -2.72
CA ILE A 192 -13.51 -25.19 -3.89
C ILE A 192 -13.64 -24.08 -4.94
N GLY A 193 -12.50 -23.62 -5.45
CA GLY A 193 -12.43 -22.75 -6.63
C GLY A 193 -11.21 -23.04 -7.49
N TYR A 194 -10.93 -22.15 -8.44
CA TYR A 194 -9.79 -22.28 -9.34
C TYR A 194 -8.87 -21.08 -9.16
N VAL A 195 -7.56 -21.34 -9.23
CA VAL A 195 -6.55 -20.29 -9.32
C VAL A 195 -5.80 -20.37 -10.63
N GLU A 196 -5.30 -19.22 -11.06
CA GLU A 196 -4.39 -19.07 -12.17
C GLU A 196 -3.17 -18.28 -11.71
N LEU A 197 -2.00 -18.66 -12.21
CA LEU A 197 -0.76 -17.91 -12.02
C LEU A 197 -0.73 -16.67 -12.93
N PHE A 198 -0.54 -15.51 -12.33
CA PHE A 198 -0.33 -14.23 -12.99
C PHE A 198 1.11 -13.75 -12.85
N ARG A 199 1.53 -12.99 -13.85
CA ARG A 199 2.86 -12.39 -13.96
C ARG A 199 2.73 -10.91 -14.24
N PHE A 200 3.20 -10.09 -13.32
CA PHE A 200 3.33 -8.66 -13.52
C PHE A 200 4.78 -8.33 -13.90
N ASN A 201 4.97 -7.73 -15.08
CA ASN A 201 6.27 -7.29 -15.57
C ASN A 201 6.49 -5.83 -15.15
N PHE A 202 7.49 -5.58 -14.30
CA PHE A 202 7.79 -4.25 -13.78
C PHE A 202 8.21 -3.25 -14.88
N VAL A 203 8.87 -3.72 -15.94
CA VAL A 203 9.36 -2.87 -17.05
C VAL A 203 8.21 -2.47 -17.97
N GLU A 204 7.39 -3.45 -18.38
CA GLU A 204 6.28 -3.21 -19.30
C GLU A 204 5.03 -2.65 -18.61
N LYS A 205 4.98 -2.70 -17.28
CA LYS A 205 3.81 -2.38 -16.46
C LYS A 205 2.57 -3.14 -16.96
N SER A 206 2.77 -4.41 -17.27
CA SER A 206 1.77 -5.27 -17.90
C SER A 206 1.56 -6.52 -17.06
N ILE A 207 0.33 -7.05 -17.08
CA ILE A 207 -0.04 -8.28 -16.41
C ILE A 207 -0.42 -9.35 -17.45
N THR A 208 0.05 -10.58 -17.24
CA THR A 208 -0.28 -11.73 -18.07
C THR A 208 -0.71 -12.92 -17.22
N GLY A 209 -1.80 -13.58 -17.61
CA GLY A 209 -2.23 -14.85 -17.05
C GLY A 209 -1.54 -16.01 -17.74
N SER A 210 -1.27 -17.09 -17.00
CA SER A 210 -0.64 -18.28 -17.55
C SER A 210 -1.54 -19.11 -18.47
N GLY A 211 -2.86 -18.92 -18.41
CA GLY A 211 -3.86 -19.78 -19.04
C GLY A 211 -3.95 -21.19 -18.47
N ASN A 212 -3.22 -21.47 -17.38
CA ASN A 212 -3.24 -22.77 -16.70
C ASN A 212 -3.95 -22.62 -15.35
N TYR A 213 -4.91 -23.51 -15.12
CA TYR A 213 -5.77 -23.46 -13.94
C TYR A 213 -5.48 -24.64 -13.02
N ARG A 214 -5.49 -24.39 -11.71
CA ARG A 214 -5.49 -25.46 -10.69
C ARG A 214 -6.67 -25.29 -9.75
N CYS A 215 -7.24 -26.42 -9.35
CA CYS A 215 -8.27 -26.46 -8.32
C CYS A 215 -7.65 -26.27 -6.92
N GLN A 216 -8.27 -25.47 -6.06
CA GLN A 216 -7.82 -25.17 -4.71
C GLN A 216 -9.00 -25.04 -3.74
N TYR A 217 -8.76 -25.34 -2.46
CA TYR A 217 -9.68 -25.10 -1.35
C TYR A 217 -9.37 -23.76 -0.65
N PHE A 218 -10.41 -23.01 -0.33
CA PHE A 218 -10.38 -21.62 0.13
C PHE A 218 -11.02 -21.37 1.51
N GLU A 219 -11.23 -22.42 2.30
CA GLU A 219 -11.83 -22.33 3.64
C GLU A 219 -10.93 -22.92 4.74
#